data_AF-A0A1J4JHQ0-F1
#
_entry.id   AF-A0A1J4JHQ0-F1
#
_cell.length_a   1.000
_cell.length_b   1.000
_cell.length_c   1.000
_cell.angle_alpha   90.00
_cell.angle_beta   90.00
_cell.angle_gamma   90.00
#
_symmetry.space_group_name_H-M   'P 1'
#
loop_
_entity.id
_entity.type
_entity.pdbx_description
1 polymer ?
#
loop_
_entity_poly.entity_id
_entity_poly.type
_entity_poly.pdbx_seq_one_letter_code
_entity_poly.pdbx_strand_id
1 'polypeptide(L)'
;MEPIIKGDYLVSRIIGIGSSSSVYIGKHYAIDFPVAIKMLNADKEKESIESEIELMRELSHHNIIELYDVVEEEGNISLIMEYASGGSIQNVLPLKNEQTLFTYFSQI
;
A
#
# COMPACT_ATOMS: atom_id res chain seq x y z
N MET A 1 10.07 15.83 -16.37
CA MET A 1 9.54 15.90 -15.00
C MET A 1 10.53 15.21 -14.11
N GLU A 2 10.89 15.83 -12.99
CA GLU A 2 11.81 15.22 -12.02
C GLU A 2 11.12 14.03 -11.33
N PRO A 3 11.87 12.98 -10.94
CA PRO A 3 11.32 11.84 -10.23
C PRO A 3 10.81 12.29 -8.85
N ILE A 4 9.63 11.82 -8.47
CA ILE A 4 9.11 12.02 -7.11
C ILE A 4 9.78 10.97 -6.21
N ILE A 5 10.34 11.43 -5.10
CA ILE A 5 11.05 10.60 -4.12
C ILE A 5 10.36 10.76 -2.77
N LYS A 6 10.23 9.66 -2.03
CA LYS A 6 9.81 9.63 -0.63
C LYS A 6 10.81 8.79 0.15
N GLY A 7 11.60 9.41 1.03
CA GLY A 7 12.73 8.73 1.68
C GLY A 7 13.61 8.02 0.66
N ASP A 8 13.72 6.69 0.78
CA ASP A 8 14.51 5.85 -0.14
C ASP A 8 13.74 5.26 -1.34
N TYR A 9 12.54 5.78 -1.61
CA TYR A 9 11.60 5.19 -2.56
C TYR A 9 11.32 6.10 -3.75
N LEU A 10 11.51 5.56 -4.95
CA LEU A 10 11.12 6.19 -6.21
C LEU A 10 9.63 5.94 -6.46
N VAL A 11 8.85 7.03 -6.51
CA VAL A 11 7.43 6.98 -6.79
C VAL A 11 7.22 6.91 -8.31
N SER A 12 6.40 5.97 -8.75
CA SER A 12 6.06 5.78 -10.17
C SER A 12 4.61 6.19 -10.43
N ARG A 13 3.78 5.29 -10.99
CA ARG A 13 2.40 5.61 -11.37
C ARG A 13 1.42 5.35 -10.22
N ILE A 14 0.30 6.07 -10.24
CA ILE A 14 -0.82 5.78 -9.35
C ILE A 14 -1.45 4.42 -9.69
N ILE A 15 -1.78 3.64 -8.66
CA ILE A 15 -2.43 2.32 -8.76
C ILE A 15 -3.75 2.25 -7.99
N GLY A 16 -4.04 3.23 -7.13
CA GLY A 16 -5.31 3.32 -6.42
C GLY A 16 -5.58 4.73 -5.93
N ILE A 17 -6.85 5.12 -5.90
CA ILE A 17 -7.33 6.39 -5.35
C ILE A 17 -8.39 6.06 -4.31
N GLY A 18 -8.16 6.47 -3.07
CA GLY A 18 -9.13 6.41 -1.98
C GLY A 18 -9.75 7.78 -1.71
N SER A 19 -10.62 7.86 -0.71
CA SER A 19 -11.24 9.12 -0.27
C SER A 19 -10.24 10.11 0.32
N SER A 20 -9.32 9.61 1.15
CA SER A 20 -8.34 10.41 1.91
C SER A 20 -6.88 10.06 1.57
N SER A 21 -6.66 9.24 0.53
CA SER A 21 -5.32 8.78 0.17
C SER A 21 -5.18 8.45 -1.32
N SER A 22 -3.94 8.42 -1.79
CA SER A 22 -3.57 7.91 -3.10
C SER A 22 -2.48 6.87 -2.96
N VAL A 23 -2.59 5.76 -3.69
CA VAL A 23 -1.63 4.66 -3.67
C VAL A 23 -0.86 4.64 -4.98
N TYR A 24 0.46 4.67 -4.89
CA TYR A 24 1.37 4.60 -6.02
C TYR A 24 2.13 3.29 -5.98
N ILE A 25 2.48 2.77 -7.15
CA ILE A 25 3.57 1.79 -7.22
C ILE A 25 4.89 2.56 -7.18
N GLY A 26 5.87 2.02 -6.50
CA GLY A 26 7.23 2.54 -6.45
C GLY A 26 8.25 1.44 -6.27
N LYS A 27 9.48 1.84 -5.97
CA LYS A 27 10.55 0.92 -5.64
C LYS A 27 11.57 1.53 -4.71
N HIS A 28 12.16 0.73 -3.83
CA HIS A 28 13.36 1.12 -3.08
C HIS A 28 14.52 1.25 -4.07
N TYR A 29 15.14 2.44 -4.19
CA TYR A 29 16.09 2.67 -5.29
C TYR A 29 17.39 1.86 -5.14
N ALA A 30 17.86 1.62 -3.91
CA ALA A 30 19.13 0.93 -3.68
C ALA A 30 19.10 -0.58 -4.05
N ILE A 31 17.96 -1.25 -3.86
CA ILE A 31 17.82 -2.70 -4.02
C ILE A 31 16.85 -3.10 -5.14
N ASP A 32 16.29 -2.13 -5.85
CA ASP A 32 15.31 -2.31 -6.92
C ASP A 32 14.06 -3.12 -6.50
N PHE A 33 13.68 -3.01 -5.22
CA PHE A 33 12.58 -3.79 -4.64
C PHE A 33 11.23 -3.06 -4.80
N PRO A 34 10.20 -3.68 -5.40
CA PRO A 34 8.92 -3.05 -5.66
C PRO A 34 8.10 -2.85 -4.38
N VAL A 35 7.43 -1.69 -4.27
CA VAL A 35 6.60 -1.34 -3.10
C VAL A 35 5.31 -0.64 -3.53
N ALA A 36 4.29 -0.70 -2.66
CA ALA A 36 3.15 0.19 -2.72
C ALA A 36 3.37 1.37 -1.76
N ILE A 37 3.08 2.58 -2.21
CA ILE A 37 3.28 3.84 -1.47
C ILE A 37 1.92 4.50 -1.27
N LYS A 38 1.34 4.39 -0.07
CA LYS A 38 0.08 5.06 0.28
C LYS A 38 0.39 6.43 0.86
N MET A 39 0.13 7.47 0.06
CA MET A 39 0.28 8.86 0.48
C MET A 39 -1.01 9.32 1.16
N LEU A 40 -0.88 9.76 2.41
CA LEU A 40 -1.96 10.20 3.29
C LEU A 40 -1.94 11.72 3.42
N ASN A 41 -3.12 12.34 3.45
CA ASN A 41 -3.25 13.76 3.73
C ASN A 41 -3.38 13.96 5.26
N ALA A 42 -2.27 14.26 5.95
CA ALA A 42 -2.23 14.19 7.41
C ALA A 42 -3.05 15.28 8.11
N ASP A 43 -3.39 16.37 7.41
CA ASP A 43 -4.10 17.53 7.97
C ASP A 43 -5.51 17.23 8.48
N LYS A 44 -6.08 16.05 8.19
CA LYS A 44 -7.46 15.72 8.55
C LYS A 44 -7.61 14.56 9.53
N GLU A 45 -6.60 13.70 9.70
CA GLU A 45 -6.82 12.36 10.28
C GLU A 45 -5.61 11.79 11.07
N LYS A 46 -4.77 12.64 11.69
CA LYS A 46 -3.51 12.18 12.35
C LYS A 46 -3.69 11.01 13.34
N GLU A 47 -4.64 11.08 14.27
CA GLU A 47 -4.91 9.97 15.22
C GLU A 47 -5.35 8.68 14.53
N SER A 48 -6.12 8.79 13.45
CA SER A 48 -6.55 7.64 12.66
C SER A 48 -5.38 7.01 11.90
N ILE A 49 -4.45 7.82 11.41
CA ILE A 49 -3.24 7.36 10.73
C ILE A 49 -2.31 6.63 11.72
N GLU A 50 -2.10 7.19 12.90
CA GLU A 50 -1.29 6.55 13.95
C GLU A 50 -1.88 5.20 14.36
N SER A 51 -3.20 5.12 14.52
CA SER A 51 -3.90 3.86 14.81
C SER A 51 -3.75 2.84 13.67
N GLU A 52 -3.82 3.27 12.41
CA GLU A 52 -3.60 2.40 11.25
C GLU A 52 -2.17 1.84 11.23
N ILE A 53 -1.17 2.68 11.49
CA ILE A 53 0.25 2.28 11.55
C ILE A 53 0.48 1.24 12.64
N GLU A 54 -0.02 1.47 13.86
CA GLU A 54 0.19 0.53 14.97
C GLU A 54 -0.47 -0.82 14.70
N LEU A 55 -1.69 -0.84 14.15
CA LEU A 55 -2.35 -2.09 13.75
C LEU A 55 -1.53 -2.84 12.69
N MET A 56 -1.00 -2.16 11.68
CA MET A 56 -0.18 -2.80 10.65
C MET A 56 1.14 -3.34 11.20
N ARG A 57 1.75 -2.68 12.20
CA ARG A 57 2.98 -3.14 12.86
C ARG A 57 2.76 -4.40 13.69
N GLU A 58 1.59 -4.54 14.32
CA GLU A 58 1.25 -5.71 15.13
C GLU A 58 0.86 -6.92 14.25
N LEU A 59 0.38 -6.68 13.03
CA LEU A 59 -0.09 -7.72 12.12
C LEU A 59 1.04 -8.20 11.18
N SER A 60 1.67 -9.32 11.53
CA SER A 60 2.63 -10.02 10.66
C SER A 60 2.10 -11.42 10.28
N HIS A 61 1.55 -11.53 9.06
CA HIS A 61 1.02 -12.79 8.53
C HIS A 61 1.10 -12.83 7.01
N HIS A 62 1.26 -14.02 6.42
CA HIS A 62 1.42 -14.21 4.97
C HIS A 62 0.27 -13.64 4.11
N ASN A 63 -0.94 -13.55 4.66
CA ASN A 63 -2.12 -13.03 3.96
C ASN A 63 -2.46 -11.56 4.33
N ILE A 64 -1.58 -10.87 5.06
CA ILE A 64 -1.76 -9.47 5.44
C ILE A 64 -0.63 -8.66 4.81
N ILE A 65 -0.99 -7.54 4.17
CA ILE A 65 -0.02 -6.62 3.59
C ILE A 65 0.92 -6.10 4.66
N GLU A 66 2.21 -6.37 4.48
CA GLU A 66 3.25 -5.92 5.40
C GLU A 66 3.54 -4.43 5.22
N LEU A 67 3.75 -3.73 6.34
CA LEU A 67 4.29 -2.37 6.39
C LEU A 67 5.81 -2.45 6.50
N TYR A 68 6.53 -1.95 5.48
CA TYR A 68 7.99 -1.93 5.47
C TYR A 68 8.56 -0.68 6.14
N ASP A 69 7.95 0.48 5.90
CA ASP A 69 8.46 1.77 6.38
C ASP A 69 7.35 2.83 6.46
N VAL A 70 7.60 3.88 7.23
CA VAL A 70 6.76 5.09 7.34
C VAL A 70 7.62 6.31 7.09
N VAL A 71 7.34 7.03 6.01
CA VAL A 71 8.04 8.25 5.63
C VAL A 71 7.17 9.47 5.96
N GLU A 72 7.69 10.37 6.80
CA GLU A 72 7.04 11.65 7.15
C GLU A 72 7.85 12.83 6.62
N GLU A 73 7.25 13.63 5.73
CA GLU A 73 7.91 14.78 5.08
C GLU A 73 6.91 15.93 4.92
N GLU A 74 7.28 17.13 5.35
CA GLU A 74 6.45 18.35 5.19
C GLU A 74 5.02 18.19 5.74
N GLY A 75 4.85 17.43 6.82
CA GLY A 75 3.54 17.12 7.40
C GLY A 75 2.72 16.11 6.59
N ASN A 76 3.26 15.48 5.56
CA ASN A 76 2.61 14.39 4.83
C ASN A 76 3.19 13.05 5.26
N ILE A 77 2.33 12.05 5.42
CA ILE A 77 2.73 10.70 5.81
C ILE A 77 2.58 9.78 4.59
N SER A 78 3.60 8.98 4.32
CA SER A 78 3.58 7.92 3.29
C SER A 78 3.86 6.58 3.93
N LEU A 79 2.95 5.63 3.76
CA LEU A 79 3.16 4.24 4.18
C LEU A 79 3.79 3.45 3.04
N ILE A 80 4.91 2.80 3.32
CA ILE A 80 5.59 1.93 2.37
C ILE A 80 5.20 0.49 2.69
N MET A 81 4.55 -0.17 1.74
CA MET A 81 3.87 -1.45 1.97
C MET A 81 4.25 -2.47 0.90
N GLU A 82 3.95 -3.74 1.20
CA GLU A 82 4.00 -4.82 0.21
C GLU A 82 3.19 -4.46 -1.05
N TYR A 83 3.79 -4.69 -2.21
CA TYR A 83 3.12 -4.54 -3.49
C TYR A 83 2.41 -5.82 -3.93
N ALA A 84 1.10 -5.90 -3.65
CA ALA A 84 0.24 -6.96 -4.18
C ALA A 84 -0.10 -6.75 -5.66
N SER A 85 0.70 -7.36 -6.54
CA SER A 85 0.56 -7.23 -8.00
C SER A 85 -0.79 -7.70 -8.57
N GLY A 86 -1.51 -8.57 -7.87
CA GLY A 86 -2.84 -9.05 -8.26
C GLY A 86 -3.96 -8.03 -8.15
N GLY A 87 -3.71 -6.88 -7.51
CA GLY A 87 -4.74 -5.85 -7.26
C GLY A 87 -5.82 -6.32 -6.27
N SER A 88 -6.93 -5.60 -6.22
CA SER A 88 -8.03 -5.93 -5.31
C SER A 88 -8.92 -7.04 -5.89
N ILE A 89 -9.57 -7.81 -5.01
CA ILE A 89 -10.58 -8.81 -5.41
C ILE A 89 -11.72 -8.16 -6.23
N GLN A 90 -12.03 -6.89 -5.98
CA GLN A 90 -13.05 -6.15 -6.73
C GLN A 90 -12.73 -6.07 -8.23
N ASN A 91 -11.44 -6.02 -8.59
CA ASN A 91 -11.01 -5.96 -9.99
C ASN A 91 -11.19 -7.28 -10.74
N VAL A 92 -11.32 -8.40 -10.01
CA VAL A 92 -11.48 -9.74 -10.61
C VAL A 92 -12.89 -10.29 -10.48
N LEU A 93 -13.82 -9.54 -9.86
CA LEU A 93 -15.21 -9.93 -9.77
C LEU A 93 -15.99 -9.60 -11.07
N PRO A 94 -16.97 -10.44 -11.46
CA PRO A 94 -17.29 -11.74 -10.87
C PRO A 94 -16.23 -12.80 -11.18
N LEU A 95 -15.94 -13.67 -10.21
CA LEU A 95 -14.94 -14.72 -10.40
C LEU A 95 -15.39 -15.69 -11.49
N LYS A 96 -14.44 -16.10 -12.34
CA LYS A 96 -14.74 -16.86 -13.57
C LYS A 96 -15.12 -18.33 -13.30
N ASN A 97 -14.75 -18.89 -12.14
CA ASN A 97 -15.05 -20.27 -11.78
C ASN A 97 -14.93 -20.51 -10.25
N GLU A 98 -15.48 -21.63 -9.79
CA GLU A 98 -15.45 -22.06 -8.38
C GLU A 98 -14.03 -22.29 -7.84
N GLN A 99 -13.10 -22.77 -8.66
CA GLN A 99 -11.72 -23.01 -8.25
C GLN A 99 -11.01 -21.71 -7.83
N THR A 100 -11.17 -20.64 -8.61
CA THR A 100 -10.66 -19.31 -8.30
C THR A 100 -11.33 -18.74 -7.04
N LEU A 101 -12.62 -19.05 -6.84
CA LEU A 101 -13.36 -18.68 -5.65
C LEU A 101 -12.76 -19.33 -4.40
N PHE A 102 -12.52 -20.64 -4.41
CA PHE A 102 -11.86 -21.33 -3.30
C PHE A 102 -10.46 -20.79 -3.00
N THR A 103 -9.67 -20.46 -4.03
CA THR A 103 -8.32 -19.90 -3.83
C THR A 103 -8.37 -18.60 -3.02
N TYR A 104 -9.21 -17.63 -3.40
CA TYR A 104 -9.29 -16.36 -2.68
C TYR A 104 -9.90 -16.50 -1.28
N PHE A 105 -10.99 -17.27 -1.12
CA PHE A 105 -11.62 -17.43 0.19
C PHE A 105 -10.77 -18.23 1.19
N SER A 106 -9.83 -19.06 0.74
CA SER A 106 -8.89 -19.74 1.63
C SER A 106 -7.84 -18.82 2.27
N GLN A 107 -7.73 -17.58 1.79
CA GLN A 107 -6.73 -16.60 2.22
C GLN A 107 -7.31 -15.48 3.11
N ILE A 108 -8.64 -15.43 3.28
CA ILE A 108 -9.38 -14.45 4.11
C ILE A 108 -9.78 -15.13 5.42
#